data_AF-A0A967N5I6-F1
#
_entry.id   AF-A0A967N5I6-F1
#
_cell.length_a   1.000
_cell.length_b   1.000
_cell.length_c   1.000
_cell.angle_alpha   90.00
_cell.angle_beta   90.00
_cell.angle_gamma   90.00
#
_symmetry.space_group_name_H-M   'P 1'
#
loop_
_entity.id
_entity.type
_entity.pdbx_description
1 polymer ?
#
loop_
_entity_poly.entity_id
_entity_poly.type
_entity_poly.pdbx_seq_one_letter_code
_entity_poly.pdbx_strand_id
1 'polypeptide(L)'
;MSRIAPILLTLILVHASPSRAQPGPRPLPDTPAAGRATELLEALGGDVDARRAFVAESLAPGFRERFPMEAHVDQLGLLTSRLGGAERVGVLARGPDEITLAFRTADGEELRLRVTVEPSLPHRVTGLRLEMGRAPGRGLEIASWRDLAARLEAMATDGRFSGVVLAAPGGEIAFHRAYGEADR
;
A
#
# COMPACT_ATOMS: atom_id res chain seq x y z
N MET A 1 42.27 51.33 40.46
CA MET A 1 42.69 50.65 39.21
C MET A 1 42.21 49.21 39.26
N SER A 2 41.82 48.69 38.09
CA SER A 2 40.74 47.73 37.80
C SER A 2 40.73 46.35 38.48
N ARG A 3 39.51 45.85 38.72
CA ARG A 3 39.17 44.42 38.87
C ARG A 3 38.70 43.90 37.51
N ILE A 4 39.26 42.79 37.02
CA ILE A 4 38.85 42.11 35.77
C ILE A 4 38.15 40.80 36.18
N ALA A 5 36.87 40.67 35.81
CA ALA A 5 36.07 39.46 35.97
C ALA A 5 36.15 38.60 34.69
N PRO A 6 36.25 37.27 34.77
CA PRO A 6 36.19 36.41 33.59
C PRO A 6 34.72 36.16 33.21
N ILE A 7 34.36 36.51 31.98
CA ILE A 7 33.08 36.17 31.36
C ILE A 7 33.18 34.74 30.84
N LEU A 8 32.42 33.83 31.46
CA LEU A 8 32.27 32.45 31.05
C LEU A 8 31.28 32.40 29.87
N LEU A 9 31.79 32.15 28.66
CA LEU A 9 30.99 32.03 27.44
C LEU A 9 30.45 30.59 27.31
N THR A 10 29.20 30.38 27.70
CA THR A 10 28.52 29.08 27.52
C THR A 10 28.08 28.93 26.06
N LEU A 11 28.76 28.06 25.32
CA LEU A 11 28.44 27.69 23.95
C LEU A 11 27.22 26.75 23.93
N ILE A 12 26.05 27.27 23.55
CA ILE A 12 24.82 26.46 23.37
C ILE A 12 24.91 25.77 22.00
N LEU A 13 25.26 24.48 22.03
CA LEU A 13 25.30 23.62 20.84
C LEU A 13 23.88 23.15 20.49
N VAL A 14 23.18 23.92 19.65
CA VAL A 14 21.87 23.54 19.08
C VAL A 14 22.05 22.27 18.25
N HIS A 15 21.63 21.13 18.80
CA HIS A 15 21.52 19.88 18.04
C HIS A 15 20.35 20.00 17.07
N ALA A 16 20.64 20.37 15.83
CA ALA A 16 19.72 20.19 14.72
C ALA A 16 19.48 18.68 14.54
N SER A 17 18.39 18.17 15.11
CA SER A 17 17.95 16.81 14.85
C SER A 17 17.67 16.70 13.35
N PRO A 18 18.28 15.75 12.61
CA PRO A 18 17.88 15.50 11.24
C PRO A 18 16.43 15.05 11.27
N SER A 19 15.53 15.92 10.82
CA SER A 19 14.14 15.58 10.59
C SER A 19 14.14 14.42 9.60
N ARG A 20 13.87 13.19 10.08
CA ARG A 20 13.60 12.07 9.19
C ARG A 20 12.37 12.46 8.40
N ALA A 21 12.56 12.82 7.13
CA ALA A 21 11.48 12.94 6.18
C ALA A 21 10.69 11.63 6.26
N GLN A 22 9.48 11.67 6.84
CA GLN A 22 8.54 10.58 6.70
C GLN A 22 8.37 10.37 5.19
N PRO A 23 8.47 9.14 4.68
CA PRO A 23 8.17 8.87 3.28
C PRO A 23 6.70 9.24 3.07
N GLY A 24 6.48 10.45 2.56
CA GLY A 24 5.16 10.93 2.20
C GLY A 24 4.56 10.04 1.11
N PRO A 25 3.26 10.21 0.82
CA PRO A 25 2.56 9.39 -0.15
C PRO A 25 3.28 9.44 -1.50
N ARG A 26 3.90 8.33 -1.92
CA ARG A 26 4.61 8.28 -3.22
C ARG A 26 3.65 8.69 -4.35
N PRO A 27 4.07 9.50 -5.33
CA PRO A 27 3.19 9.86 -6.44
C PRO A 27 2.63 8.61 -7.14
N LEU A 28 1.38 8.68 -7.57
CA LEU A 28 0.78 7.61 -8.37
C LEU A 28 1.50 7.51 -9.72
N PRO A 29 1.68 6.30 -10.27
CA PRO A 29 2.29 6.13 -11.59
C PRO A 29 1.38 6.73 -12.67
N ASP A 30 1.96 7.18 -13.77
CA ASP A 30 1.19 7.64 -14.94
C ASP A 30 0.67 6.44 -15.73
N THR A 31 -0.52 5.96 -15.36
CA THR A 31 -1.21 4.83 -15.99
C THR A 31 -2.72 5.09 -16.00
N PRO A 32 -3.48 4.51 -16.96
CA PRO A 32 -4.94 4.67 -16.98
C PRO A 32 -5.61 4.25 -15.68
N ALA A 33 -5.18 3.11 -15.11
CA ALA A 33 -5.68 2.63 -13.82
C ALA A 33 -5.43 3.62 -12.67
N ALA A 34 -4.26 4.25 -12.64
CA ALA A 34 -3.94 5.27 -11.64
C ALA A 34 -4.74 6.57 -11.81
N GLY A 35 -5.02 6.98 -13.06
CA GLY A 35 -5.92 8.10 -13.35
C GLY A 35 -7.31 7.86 -12.76
N ARG A 36 -7.90 6.69 -13.05
CA ARG A 36 -9.22 6.32 -12.49
C ARG A 36 -9.22 6.11 -10.99
N ALA A 37 -8.12 5.64 -10.42
CA ALA A 37 -7.98 5.56 -8.97
C ALA A 37 -7.94 6.96 -8.33
N THR A 38 -7.33 7.94 -8.99
CA THR A 38 -7.33 9.35 -8.53
C THR A 38 -8.76 9.91 -8.53
N GLU A 39 -9.47 9.79 -9.66
CA GLU A 39 -10.87 10.24 -9.78
C GLU A 39 -11.78 9.59 -8.72
N LEU A 40 -11.58 8.29 -8.45
CA LEU A 40 -12.30 7.59 -7.40
C LEU A 40 -12.04 8.20 -6.03
N LEU A 41 -10.78 8.45 -5.67
CA LEU A 41 -10.43 9.01 -4.37
C LEU A 41 -10.97 10.43 -4.20
N GLU A 42 -10.99 11.23 -5.27
CA GLU A 42 -11.62 12.55 -5.29
C GLU A 42 -13.14 12.44 -5.05
N ALA A 43 -13.82 11.51 -5.74
CA ALA A 43 -15.24 11.26 -5.53
C ALA A 43 -15.57 10.77 -4.12
N LEU A 44 -14.70 9.95 -3.52
CA LEU A 44 -14.86 9.48 -2.13
C LEU A 44 -14.66 10.59 -1.10
N GLY A 45 -13.84 11.60 -1.41
CA GLY A 45 -13.65 12.80 -0.59
C GLY A 45 -14.74 13.85 -0.76
N GLY A 46 -15.59 13.71 -1.79
CA GLY A 46 -16.71 14.58 -2.08
C GLY A 46 -18.04 14.16 -1.40
N ASP A 47 -19.10 14.85 -1.81
CA ASP A 47 -20.47 14.57 -1.36
C ASP A 47 -21.11 13.41 -2.14
N VAL A 48 -22.42 13.23 -1.95
CA VAL A 48 -23.19 12.19 -2.62
C VAL A 48 -23.29 12.41 -4.14
N ASP A 49 -23.28 13.66 -4.59
CA ASP A 49 -23.41 13.99 -6.00
C ASP A 49 -22.09 13.75 -6.75
N ALA A 50 -20.96 14.02 -6.10
CA ALA A 50 -19.64 13.62 -6.60
C ALA A 50 -19.56 12.08 -6.83
N ARG A 51 -20.12 11.30 -5.91
CA ARG A 51 -20.19 9.83 -6.06
C ARG A 51 -21.11 9.42 -7.20
N ARG A 52 -22.29 10.04 -7.33
CA ARG A 52 -23.19 9.77 -8.47
C ARG A 52 -22.54 10.08 -9.81
N ALA A 53 -21.84 11.22 -9.90
CA ALA A 53 -21.11 11.61 -11.11
C ALA A 53 -20.05 10.56 -11.48
N PHE A 54 -19.24 10.14 -10.51
CA PHE A 54 -18.25 9.07 -10.72
C PHE A 54 -18.90 7.76 -11.21
N VAL A 55 -20.03 7.36 -10.61
CA VAL A 55 -20.75 6.14 -11.05
C VAL A 55 -21.26 6.28 -12.48
N ALA A 56 -21.81 7.43 -12.84
CA ALA A 56 -22.34 7.69 -14.18
C ALA A 56 -21.23 7.75 -15.25
N GLU A 57 -20.11 8.38 -14.94
CA GLU A 57 -19.10 8.75 -15.93
C GLU A 57 -17.91 7.80 -15.99
N SER A 58 -17.49 7.24 -14.85
CA SER A 58 -16.22 6.52 -14.74
C SER A 58 -16.39 4.99 -14.68
N LEU A 59 -17.56 4.46 -14.33
CA LEU A 59 -17.80 3.01 -14.38
C LEU A 59 -18.07 2.50 -15.79
N ALA A 60 -17.60 1.28 -16.07
CA ALA A 60 -17.89 0.57 -17.30
C ALA A 60 -19.37 0.19 -17.36
N PRO A 61 -20.04 0.21 -18.54
CA PRO A 61 -21.47 -0.10 -18.64
C PRO A 61 -21.84 -1.43 -17.99
N GLY A 62 -21.10 -2.50 -18.26
CA GLY A 62 -21.34 -3.82 -17.67
C GLY A 62 -21.16 -3.90 -16.16
N PHE A 63 -20.34 -3.01 -15.57
CA PHE A 63 -20.19 -2.92 -14.12
C PHE A 63 -21.27 -2.03 -13.49
N ARG A 64 -21.57 -0.90 -14.13
CA ARG A 64 -22.58 0.07 -13.71
C ARG A 64 -23.99 -0.52 -13.74
N GLU A 65 -24.34 -1.27 -14.77
CA GLU A 65 -25.70 -1.81 -14.98
C GLU A 65 -25.99 -3.06 -14.13
N ARG A 66 -24.97 -3.66 -13.52
CA ARG A 66 -25.13 -4.85 -12.67
C ARG A 66 -25.90 -4.56 -11.38
N PHE A 67 -25.88 -3.33 -10.90
CA PHE A 67 -26.57 -2.88 -9.71
C PHE A 67 -27.22 -1.51 -9.95
N PRO A 68 -28.30 -1.15 -9.24
CA PRO A 68 -28.88 0.18 -9.31
C PRO A 68 -27.87 1.29 -8.93
N MET A 69 -28.04 2.49 -9.48
CA MET A 69 -27.19 3.67 -9.18
C MET A 69 -26.97 3.85 -7.68
N GLU A 70 -28.05 3.91 -6.90
CA GLU A 70 -27.95 4.17 -5.46
C GLU A 70 -27.21 3.03 -4.72
N ALA A 71 -27.25 1.79 -5.21
CA ALA A 71 -26.46 0.70 -4.62
C ALA A 71 -24.95 0.91 -4.82
N HIS A 72 -24.54 1.47 -5.96
CA HIS A 72 -23.14 1.87 -6.16
C HIS A 72 -22.77 3.05 -5.26
N VAL A 73 -23.64 4.06 -5.15
CA VAL A 73 -23.40 5.24 -4.30
C VAL A 73 -23.27 4.83 -2.83
N ASP A 74 -24.14 3.94 -2.35
CA ASP A 74 -24.08 3.37 -1.01
C ASP A 74 -22.77 2.58 -0.79
N GLN A 75 -22.38 1.75 -1.77
CA GLN A 75 -21.11 1.03 -1.71
C GLN A 75 -19.93 1.98 -1.64
N LEU A 76 -19.91 3.05 -2.44
CA LEU A 76 -18.88 4.09 -2.37
C LEU A 76 -18.91 4.82 -1.02
N GLY A 77 -20.09 5.04 -0.43
CA GLY A 77 -20.23 5.57 0.93
C GLY A 77 -19.58 4.67 1.98
N LEU A 78 -19.77 3.35 1.88
CA LEU A 78 -19.08 2.39 2.74
C LEU A 78 -17.56 2.42 2.54
N LEU A 79 -17.08 2.61 1.30
CA LEU A 79 -15.66 2.81 1.03
C LEU A 79 -15.14 4.08 1.70
N THR A 80 -15.86 5.21 1.59
CA THR A 80 -15.52 6.47 2.28
C THR A 80 -15.44 6.25 3.79
N SER A 81 -16.41 5.57 4.40
CA SER A 81 -16.38 5.30 5.85
C SER A 81 -15.19 4.44 6.27
N ARG A 82 -14.79 3.45 5.46
CA ARG A 82 -13.64 2.58 5.78
C ARG A 82 -12.29 3.24 5.53
N LEU A 83 -12.20 4.10 4.52
CA LEU A 83 -10.98 4.85 4.20
C LEU A 83 -10.90 6.18 4.97
N GLY A 84 -11.97 6.58 5.65
CA GLY A 84 -12.04 7.83 6.41
C GLY A 84 -10.94 7.91 7.45
N GLY A 85 -10.01 8.86 7.27
CA GLY A 85 -8.85 9.02 8.15
C GLY A 85 -7.69 8.06 7.86
N ALA A 86 -7.78 7.23 6.83
CA ALA A 86 -6.68 6.38 6.40
C ALA A 86 -5.70 7.15 5.50
N GLU A 87 -4.41 7.05 5.80
CA GLU A 87 -3.35 7.64 4.99
C GLU A 87 -2.94 6.66 3.88
N ARG A 88 -2.78 7.16 2.65
CA ARG A 88 -2.21 6.35 1.56
C ARG A 88 -0.71 6.17 1.79
N VAL A 89 -0.30 4.94 2.07
CA VAL A 89 1.09 4.59 2.39
C VAL A 89 1.89 4.07 1.20
N GLY A 90 1.24 3.74 0.07
CA GLY A 90 1.97 3.37 -1.15
C GLY A 90 1.14 2.74 -2.27
N VAL A 91 1.86 2.30 -3.30
CA VAL A 91 1.35 1.52 -4.43
C VAL A 91 1.97 0.13 -4.36
N LEU A 92 1.12 -0.90 -4.35
CA LEU A 92 1.48 -2.28 -4.07
C LEU A 92 1.68 -3.11 -5.34
N ALA A 93 0.83 -2.88 -6.34
CA ALA A 93 0.89 -3.51 -7.65
C ALA A 93 0.47 -2.49 -8.70
N ARG A 94 1.10 -2.57 -9.87
CA ARG A 94 0.84 -1.67 -11.00
C ARG A 94 0.90 -2.46 -12.31
N GLY A 95 -0.08 -2.23 -13.16
CA GLY A 95 -0.13 -2.62 -14.57
C GLY A 95 -0.86 -1.53 -15.36
N PRO A 96 -0.95 -1.66 -16.70
CA PRO A 96 -1.72 -0.71 -17.50
C PRO A 96 -3.20 -0.65 -17.08
N ASP A 97 -3.76 -1.80 -16.70
CA ASP A 97 -5.21 -1.98 -16.50
C ASP A 97 -5.60 -2.27 -15.03
N GLU A 98 -4.62 -2.30 -14.12
CA GLU A 98 -4.85 -2.53 -12.69
C GLU A 98 -3.87 -1.74 -11.83
N ILE A 99 -4.38 -1.16 -10.75
CA ILE A 99 -3.57 -0.61 -9.68
C ILE A 99 -4.09 -1.08 -8.32
N THR A 100 -3.16 -1.39 -7.40
CA THR A 100 -3.50 -1.64 -5.99
C THR A 100 -2.82 -0.61 -5.10
N LEU A 101 -3.62 0.15 -4.36
CA LEU A 101 -3.20 1.18 -3.42
C LEU A 101 -3.23 0.63 -1.98
N ALA A 102 -2.22 0.99 -1.19
CA ALA A 102 -2.17 0.70 0.24
C ALA A 102 -2.57 1.92 1.05
N PHE A 103 -3.40 1.69 2.07
CA PHE A 103 -3.78 2.67 3.06
C PHE A 103 -3.51 2.13 4.46
N ARG A 104 -3.28 3.04 5.41
CA ARG A 104 -3.15 2.73 6.83
C ARG A 104 -4.11 3.60 7.63
N THR A 105 -4.97 2.99 8.44
CA THR A 105 -5.87 3.71 9.35
C THR A 105 -5.10 4.28 10.54
N ALA A 106 -5.73 5.18 11.31
CA ALA A 106 -5.13 5.73 12.54
C ALA A 106 -4.79 4.64 13.57
N ASP A 107 -5.58 3.57 13.63
CA ASP A 107 -5.37 2.42 14.51
C ASP A 107 -4.33 1.42 13.97
N GLY A 108 -3.70 1.74 12.84
CA GLY A 108 -2.63 0.95 12.22
C GLY A 108 -3.11 -0.21 11.35
N GLU A 109 -4.42 -0.32 11.08
CA GLU A 109 -4.95 -1.31 10.15
C GLU A 109 -4.51 -1.01 8.73
N GLU A 110 -4.18 -2.05 7.97
CA GLU A 110 -3.78 -1.93 6.57
C GLU A 110 -4.94 -2.32 5.65
N LEU A 111 -5.25 -1.41 4.72
CA LEU A 111 -6.33 -1.55 3.74
C LEU A 111 -5.73 -1.53 2.34
N ARG A 112 -6.28 -2.34 1.44
CA ARG A 112 -5.86 -2.41 0.05
C ARG A 112 -7.03 -2.12 -0.86
N LEU A 113 -6.92 -1.07 -1.67
CA LEU A 113 -7.90 -0.72 -2.69
C LEU A 113 -7.34 -1.11 -4.05
N ARG A 114 -7.94 -2.11 -4.66
CA ARG A 114 -7.67 -2.49 -6.05
C ARG A 114 -8.69 -1.84 -6.97
N VAL A 115 -8.17 -1.21 -8.03
CA VAL A 115 -8.94 -0.62 -9.12
C VAL A 115 -8.52 -1.31 -10.41
N THR A 116 -9.49 -1.85 -11.14
CA THR A 116 -9.29 -2.47 -12.46
C THR A 116 -10.07 -1.67 -13.49
N VAL A 117 -9.47 -1.45 -14.66
CA VAL A 117 -10.05 -0.65 -15.75
C VAL A 117 -10.14 -1.47 -17.05
N GLU A 118 -10.92 -0.98 -18.01
CA GLU A 118 -10.92 -1.51 -19.38
C GLU A 118 -9.53 -1.37 -20.01
N PRO A 119 -9.05 -2.37 -20.77
CA PRO A 119 -7.75 -2.31 -21.44
C PRO A 119 -7.72 -1.34 -22.62
N SER A 120 -8.88 -1.08 -23.22
CA SER A 120 -9.05 -0.09 -24.29
C SER A 120 -9.61 1.21 -23.73
N LEU A 121 -9.39 2.30 -24.47
CA LEU A 121 -10.11 3.55 -24.24
C LEU A 121 -11.63 3.27 -24.15
N PRO A 122 -12.36 3.92 -23.22
CA PRO A 122 -11.93 5.05 -22.39
C PRO A 122 -11.37 4.66 -21.00
N HIS A 123 -10.95 3.40 -20.81
CA HIS A 123 -10.42 2.87 -19.54
C HIS A 123 -11.39 3.05 -18.37
N ARG A 124 -12.66 2.70 -18.56
CA ARG A 124 -13.65 2.80 -17.48
C ARG A 124 -13.37 1.74 -16.41
N VAL A 125 -13.78 2.02 -15.19
CA VAL A 125 -13.61 1.11 -14.05
C VAL A 125 -14.52 -0.11 -14.22
N THR A 126 -13.90 -1.29 -14.24
CA THR A 126 -14.56 -2.59 -14.34
C THR A 126 -14.61 -3.33 -13.00
N GLY A 127 -13.82 -2.89 -12.01
CA GLY A 127 -13.79 -3.50 -10.69
C GLY A 127 -13.21 -2.59 -9.61
N LEU A 128 -13.88 -2.60 -8.46
CA LEU A 128 -13.43 -1.98 -7.22
C LEU A 128 -13.43 -3.02 -6.12
N ARG A 129 -12.30 -3.18 -5.43
CA ARG A 129 -12.16 -4.16 -4.36
C ARG A 129 -11.35 -3.57 -3.22
N LEU A 130 -12.01 -3.41 -2.07
CA LEU A 130 -11.38 -3.03 -0.81
C LEU A 130 -11.19 -4.29 0.05
N GLU A 131 -9.95 -4.62 0.36
CA GLU A 131 -9.61 -5.76 1.21
C GLU A 131 -8.92 -5.27 2.48
N MET A 132 -9.31 -5.84 3.61
CA MET A 132 -8.44 -5.85 4.79
C MET A 132 -7.25 -6.74 4.46
N GLY A 133 -6.04 -6.30 4.77
CA GLY A 133 -4.89 -7.20 4.65
C GLY A 133 -3.60 -6.51 4.98
N ARG A 134 -2.60 -7.31 5.35
CA ARG A 134 -1.19 -6.89 5.30
C ARG A 134 -0.92 -6.26 3.94
N ALA A 135 -0.33 -5.07 3.91
CA ALA A 135 0.39 -4.59 2.74
C ALA A 135 1.28 -5.73 2.22
N PRO A 136 1.26 -6.09 0.93
CA PRO A 136 2.39 -6.81 0.35
C PRO A 136 3.58 -5.87 0.55
N GLY A 137 4.45 -6.29 1.45
CA GLY A 137 5.10 -5.39 2.40
C GLY A 137 5.40 -6.03 3.76
N ARG A 138 5.11 -7.32 3.92
CA ARG A 138 6.11 -8.27 4.45
C ARG A 138 6.20 -9.50 3.57
N GLY A 139 6.49 -9.31 2.29
CA GLY A 139 7.40 -10.27 1.67
C GLY A 139 8.68 -10.26 2.51
N LEU A 140 9.33 -11.40 2.68
CA LEU A 140 10.69 -11.36 3.23
C LEU A 140 11.51 -10.55 2.21
N GLU A 141 11.80 -9.29 2.51
CA GLU A 141 12.78 -8.51 1.75
C GLU A 141 14.09 -9.27 1.87
N ILE A 142 14.43 -10.01 0.81
CA ILE A 142 15.62 -10.84 0.77
C ILE A 142 16.66 -10.14 -0.07
N ALA A 143 17.76 -9.78 0.56
CA ALA A 143 18.91 -9.23 -0.17
C ALA A 143 19.57 -10.30 -1.05
N SER A 144 19.37 -11.58 -0.72
CA SER A 144 19.89 -12.75 -1.45
C SER A 144 19.22 -14.05 -1.00
N TRP A 145 19.42 -15.14 -1.73
CA TRP A 145 19.04 -16.49 -1.29
C TRP A 145 19.66 -16.91 0.04
N ARG A 146 20.86 -16.38 0.35
CA ARG A 146 21.51 -16.62 1.65
C ARG A 146 20.78 -15.93 2.80
N ASP A 147 20.29 -14.72 2.57
CA ASP A 147 19.47 -13.98 3.54
C ASP A 147 18.12 -14.67 3.78
N LEU A 148 17.49 -15.15 2.70
CA LEU A 148 16.30 -16.01 2.79
C LEU A 148 16.56 -17.23 3.67
N ALA A 149 17.65 -17.96 3.42
CA ALA A 149 17.99 -19.16 4.17
C ALA A 149 18.19 -18.87 5.67
N ALA A 150 18.98 -17.85 6.00
CA ALA A 150 19.29 -17.50 7.39
C ALA A 150 18.04 -17.09 8.18
N ARG A 151 17.09 -16.39 7.54
CA ARG A 151 15.84 -15.98 8.20
C ARG A 151 14.87 -17.14 8.36
N LEU A 152 14.74 -18.02 7.38
CA LEU A 152 13.93 -19.24 7.50
C LEU A 152 14.48 -20.14 8.61
N GLU A 153 15.81 -20.27 8.72
CA GLU A 153 16.47 -21.01 9.80
C GLU A 153 16.16 -20.43 11.18
N ALA A 154 16.29 -19.10 11.34
CA ALA A 154 15.95 -18.43 12.60
C ALA A 154 14.47 -18.63 12.97
N MET A 155 13.56 -18.52 11.99
CA MET A 155 12.14 -18.77 12.24
C MET A 155 11.85 -20.24 12.58
N ALA A 156 12.56 -21.19 11.99
CA ALA A 156 12.42 -22.61 12.31
C ALA A 156 12.92 -22.94 13.71
N THR A 157 14.08 -22.36 14.09
CA THR A 157 14.64 -22.46 15.44
C THR A 157 13.67 -21.92 16.50
N ASP A 158 13.01 -20.80 16.20
CA ASP A 158 12.01 -20.20 17.09
C ASP A 158 10.63 -20.90 17.05
N GLY A 159 10.48 -22.00 16.31
CA GLY A 159 9.21 -22.71 16.14
C GLY A 159 8.13 -21.95 15.35
N ARG A 160 8.51 -20.85 14.69
CA ARG A 160 7.60 -19.99 13.91
C ARG A 160 7.44 -20.46 12.46
N PHE A 161 8.26 -21.41 12.02
CA PHE A 161 8.19 -21.96 10.67
C PHE A 161 8.61 -23.44 10.65
N SER A 162 7.89 -24.26 9.88
CA SER A 162 8.29 -25.63 9.55
C SER A 162 7.68 -25.96 8.19
N GLY A 163 8.50 -26.40 7.23
CA GLY A 163 8.03 -26.65 5.88
C GLY A 163 9.14 -26.65 4.83
N VAL A 164 8.74 -26.94 3.59
CA VAL A 164 9.63 -26.91 2.42
C VAL A 164 9.40 -25.63 1.63
N VAL A 165 10.48 -24.96 1.25
CA VAL A 165 10.47 -23.75 0.44
C VAL A 165 11.15 -24.04 -0.89
N LEU A 166 10.41 -23.84 -1.98
CA LEU A 166 10.90 -23.91 -3.36
C LEU A 166 10.72 -22.53 -4.00
N ALA A 167 11.78 -21.98 -4.59
CA ALA A 167 11.72 -20.80 -5.43
C ALA A 167 12.33 -21.12 -6.81
N ALA A 168 11.54 -20.89 -7.86
CA ALA A 168 11.94 -21.17 -9.25
C ALA A 168 11.75 -19.95 -10.16
N PRO A 169 12.55 -18.88 -10.00
CA PRO A 169 12.47 -17.71 -10.89
C PRO A 169 12.75 -18.12 -12.34
N GLY A 170 11.87 -17.75 -13.26
CA GLY A 170 12.00 -18.14 -14.67
C GLY A 170 11.82 -19.63 -14.95
N GLY A 171 11.27 -20.40 -14.00
CA GLY A 171 11.06 -21.85 -14.14
C GLY A 171 12.27 -22.71 -13.75
N GLU A 172 13.41 -22.09 -13.44
CA GLU A 172 14.59 -22.79 -12.93
C GLU A 172 14.64 -22.72 -11.41
N ILE A 173 14.86 -23.85 -10.74
CA ILE A 173 14.93 -23.92 -9.28
C ILE A 173 16.20 -23.19 -8.80
N ALA A 174 16.01 -22.01 -8.19
CA ALA A 174 17.09 -21.22 -7.60
C ALA A 174 17.22 -21.44 -6.09
N PHE A 175 16.18 -21.96 -5.44
CA PHE A 175 16.16 -22.24 -4.01
C PHE A 175 15.27 -23.43 -3.71
N HIS A 176 15.77 -24.41 -2.96
CA HIS A 176 15.00 -25.57 -2.51
C HIS A 176 15.55 -26.07 -1.18
N ARG A 177 14.80 -25.92 -0.09
CA ARG A 177 15.21 -26.34 1.26
C ARG A 177 14.01 -26.73 2.12
N ALA A 178 14.21 -27.70 3.00
CA ALA A 178 13.30 -28.01 4.09
C ALA A 178 13.78 -27.32 5.38
N TYR A 179 12.84 -27.05 6.29
CA TYR A 179 13.10 -26.40 7.57
C TYR A 179 12.24 -26.99 8.68
N GLY A 180 12.78 -27.02 9.90
CA GLY A 180 12.04 -27.45 11.09
C GLY A 180 11.72 -28.95 11.05
N GLU A 181 10.48 -29.31 11.37
CA GLU A 181 10.01 -30.70 11.34
C GLU A 181 10.00 -31.29 9.93
N ALA A 182 9.93 -30.44 8.88
CA ALA A 182 9.95 -30.90 7.50
C ALA A 182 11.35 -31.31 7.01
N ASP A 183 12.41 -31.03 7.78
CA ASP A 183 13.81 -31.38 7.47
C ASP A 183 14.34 -32.55 8.32
N ARG A 184 13.43 -33.40 8.82
CA ARG A 184 13.75 -34.60 9.60
C ARG A 184 13.62 -35.89 8.80
#